data_AF-A0ABD0R3S7-F1
#
_entry.id   AF-A0ABD0R3S7-F1
#
_cell.length_a   1.000
_cell.length_b   1.000
_cell.length_c   1.000
_cell.angle_alpha   90.00
_cell.angle_beta   90.00
_cell.angle_gamma   90.00
#
_symmetry.space_group_name_H-M   'P 1'
#
loop_
_entity.id
_entity.type
_entity.pdbx_description
1 polymer ?
#
loop_
_entity_poly.entity_id
_entity_poly.type
_entity_poly.pdbx_seq_one_letter_code
_entity_poly.pdbx_strand_id
1 'polypeptide(L)' 'SLVPVPYDWILKDPSSVVVYGLPDGVTLRKPSEYDTKTLMKILEQSNRIRFI' A
#
# COMPACT_ATOMS: atom_id res chain seq x y z
N SER A 1 -6.60 -15.41 9.00
CA SER A 1 -5.47 -15.84 8.16
C SER A 1 -4.82 -14.63 7.52
N LEU A 2 -3.49 -14.56 7.49
CA LEU A 2 -2.77 -13.50 6.76
C LEU A 2 -2.76 -13.88 5.28
N VAL A 3 -3.27 -12.99 4.42
CA VAL A 3 -3.26 -13.19 2.96
C VAL A 3 -2.19 -12.26 2.38
N PRO A 4 -1.30 -12.76 1.50
CA PRO A 4 -0.33 -11.90 0.84
C PRO A 4 -1.05 -10.89 -0.07
N VAL A 5 -0.61 -9.64 -0.05
CA VAL A 5 -1.14 -8.60 -0.95
C VAL A 5 -0.63 -8.89 -2.37
N PRO A 6 -1.51 -9.06 -3.37
CA PRO A 6 -1.12 -9.41 -4.73
C PRO A 6 -0.67 -8.16 -5.51
N TYR A 7 0.47 -7.58 -5.12
CA TYR A 7 1.00 -6.34 -5.72
C TYR A 7 1.10 -6.40 -7.24
N ASP A 8 1.56 -7.51 -7.82
CA ASP A 8 1.71 -7.64 -9.27
C ASP A 8 0.36 -7.55 -10.01
N TRP A 9 -0.74 -8.01 -9.41
CA TRP A 9 -2.07 -7.88 -10.00
C TRP A 9 -2.62 -6.47 -9.85
N ILE A 10 -2.45 -5.86 -8.67
CA ILE A 10 -2.92 -4.50 -8.40
C ILE A 10 -2.16 -3.49 -9.28
N LEU A 11 -0.86 -3.69 -9.50
CA LEU A 11 -0.06 -2.83 -10.38
C LEU A 11 -0.45 -3.00 -11.86
N LYS A 12 -0.88 -4.21 -12.26
CA LYS A 12 -1.35 -4.50 -13.61
C LYS A 12 -2.76 -3.99 -13.87
N ASP A 13 -3.63 -4.09 -12.88
CA ASP A 13 -4.99 -3.55 -12.90
C ASP A 13 -5.26 -2.73 -11.62
N PRO A 14 -4.98 -1.42 -11.64
CA PRO A 14 -5.19 -0.53 -10.50
C PRO A 14 -6.66 -0.37 -10.11
N SER A 15 -7.59 -0.80 -10.96
CA SER A 15 -9.03 -0.75 -10.67
C SER A 15 -9.48 -1.95 -9.84
N SER A 16 -8.66 -3.00 -9.76
CA SER A 16 -8.99 -4.23 -9.03
C SER A 16 -9.01 -4.05 -7.52
N VAL A 17 -8.26 -3.09 -6.97
CA VAL A 17 -8.18 -2.81 -5.54
C VAL A 17 -8.00 -1.32 -5.32
N VAL A 18 -8.86 -0.73 -4.50
CA VAL A 18 -8.76 0.66 -4.10
C VAL A 18 -8.09 0.75 -2.73
N VAL A 19 -7.00 1.51 -2.65
CA VAL A 19 -6.30 1.74 -1.38
C VAL A 19 -6.62 3.13 -0.86
N TYR A 20 -7.18 3.17 0.35
CA TYR A 20 -7.47 4.41 1.07
C TYR A 20 -6.48 4.60 2.23
N GLY A 21 -6.27 5.87 2.62
CA GLY A 21 -5.50 6.21 3.82
C GLY A 21 -3.98 6.05 3.69
N LEU A 22 -3.46 5.86 2.46
CA LEU A 22 -2.03 6.00 2.19
C LEU A 22 -1.58 7.46 2.39
N PRO A 23 -0.31 7.69 2.74
CA PRO A 23 0.24 9.05 2.84
C PRO A 23 0.13 9.81 1.52
N ASP A 24 -0.04 11.14 1.58
CA ASP A 24 -0.13 11.98 0.40
C ASP A 24 1.10 11.82 -0.52
N GLY A 25 0.84 11.62 -1.81
CA GLY A 25 1.88 11.39 -2.82
C GLY A 25 2.48 9.98 -2.84
N VAL A 26 2.02 9.07 -1.97
CA VAL A 26 2.44 7.66 -1.97
C VAL A 26 1.44 6.83 -2.76
N THR A 27 1.95 6.08 -3.75
CA THR A 27 1.18 5.09 -4.50
C THR A 27 1.45 3.70 -3.95
N LEU A 28 0.49 2.77 -4.04
CA LEU A 28 0.69 1.39 -3.59
C LEU A 28 1.76 0.68 -4.43
N ARG A 29 2.80 0.17 -3.78
CA ARG A 29 3.94 -0.54 -4.36
C ARG A 29 4.45 -1.58 -3.36
N LYS A 30 5.42 -2.41 -3.76
CA LYS A 30 6.00 -3.41 -2.87
C LYS A 30 6.74 -2.68 -1.73
N PRO A 31 6.67 -3.16 -0.48
CA PRO A 31 7.34 -2.52 0.66
C PRO A 31 8.84 -2.30 0.44
N SER A 32 9.50 -3.19 -0.30
CA SER A 32 10.93 -3.11 -0.66
C SER A 32 11.28 -1.95 -1.61
N GLU A 33 10.30 -1.35 -2.27
CA GLU A 33 10.50 -0.24 -3.21
C GLU A 33 10.39 1.13 -2.53
N TYR A 34 9.98 1.19 -1.26
CA TYR A 34 9.88 2.43 -0.52
C TYR A 34 11.16 2.70 0.28
N ASP A 35 11.52 3.98 0.36
CA ASP A 35 12.53 4.43 1.31
C ASP A 35 12.06 4.23 2.76
N THR A 36 13.02 4.04 3.67
CA THR A 36 12.76 3.83 5.10
C THR A 36 11.84 4.90 5.71
N LYS A 37 11.99 6.18 5.31
CA LYS A 37 11.13 7.26 5.80
C LYS A 37 9.67 7.08 5.37
N THR A 38 9.44 6.61 4.16
CA THR A 38 8.11 6.37 3.62
C THR A 38 7.49 5.15 4.29
N LEU A 39 8.25 4.07 4.49
CA LEU A 39 7.81 2.91 5.25
C LEU A 39 7.37 3.27 6.67
N MET A 40 8.16 4.08 7.37
CA MET A 40 7.80 4.54 8.72
C MET A 40 6.48 5.31 8.73
N LYS A 41 6.26 6.22 7.77
CA LYS A 41 4.99 6.96 7.64
C LYS A 41 3.80 6.04 7.34
N ILE A 42 3.97 5.07 6.45
CA ILE A 42 2.94 4.06 6.12
C ILE A 42 2.58 3.26 7.38
N LEU A 43 3.58 2.85 8.18
CA LEU A 43 3.36 2.13 9.43
C LEU A 43 2.65 2.98 10.49
N GLU A 44 3.04 4.25 10.63
CA GLU A 44 2.42 5.20 11.56
C GLU A 44 0.95 5.46 11.22
N GLN A 45 0.62 5.49 9.92
CA GLN A 45 -0.75 5.66 9.43
C GLN A 45 -1.44 4.34 9.11
N SER A 46 -0.86 3.20 9.47
CA SER A 46 -1.37 1.87 9.10
C SER A 46 -2.81 1.61 9.54
N ASN A 47 -3.24 2.24 10.64
CA ASN A 47 -4.61 2.17 11.14
C ASN A 47 -5.65 2.85 10.22
N ARG A 48 -5.20 3.75 9.33
CA ARG A 48 -6.03 4.44 8.33
C ARG A 48 -6.01 3.72 6.98
N ILE A 49 -5.01 2.88 6.74
CA ILE A 49 -4.85 2.18 5.47
C ILE A 49 -5.92 1.11 5.33
N ARG A 50 -6.67 1.16 4.23
CA ARG A 50 -7.71 0.17 3.90
C ARG A 50 -7.60 -0.24 2.45
N PHE A 51 -7.77 -1.52 2.19
CA PHE A 51 -7.85 -2.10 0.86
C PHE A 51 -9.31 -2.51 0.64
N ILE A 52 -9.96 -1.98 -0.40
CA ILE A 52 -11.35 -2.28 -0.79
C ILE A 52 -11.36 -2.89 -2.19
#